data_AF-A0A7C9TSR6-F1
#
_entry.id   AF-A0A7C9TSR6-F1
#
_cell.length_a   1.000
_cell.length_b   1.000
_cell.length_c   1.000
_cell.angle_alpha   90.00
_cell.angle_beta   90.00
_cell.angle_gamma   90.00
#
_symmetry.space_group_name_H-M   'P 1'
#
loop_
_entity.id
_entity.type
_entity.pdbx_description
1 polymer ?
#
loop_
_entity_poly.entity_id
_entity_poly.type
_entity_poly.pdbx_seq_one_letter_code
_entity_poly.pdbx_strand_id
1 'polypeptide(L)'
;MARCPVCNSEYISGESDRCSVCNWDLKSYPLPRTGKFRKIFQEKERSYLEWARHAWQRLGEERSLLEESAHLPHSGKMPNLEAELNELRSQMKQAAAETNALRAELAAAKQDRAFLTSQIEWIFARLEAVNLEEMQEGIWQLQEWANAIYDDQIYNNQIHNEQPESYLSSEVGIDYSPLEKLLGSGTWRKADELTWQIMLEVANREAEGWLRIEDIEAFPSTDLGTINWLWEYYSSGRFGCSVQQRIWETAAKDYTEFCDRVGWRVKENWLYYEDLNCSLNSPEGYLPIIAWRKRSCYGVGSISAGETMAALLSRF
;
A
#
# COMPACT_ATOMS: atom_id res chain seq x y z
N MET A 1 10.55 4.05 74.63
CA MET A 1 10.70 3.01 73.59
C MET A 1 9.43 3.00 72.76
N ALA A 2 9.56 2.99 71.44
CA ALA A 2 8.42 2.93 70.53
C ALA A 2 8.14 1.46 70.16
N ARG A 3 6.94 1.15 69.67
CA ARG A 3 6.57 -0.20 69.23
C ARG A 3 6.31 -0.23 67.74
N CYS A 4 6.83 -1.27 67.08
CA CYS A 4 6.61 -1.45 65.65
C CYS A 4 5.11 -1.59 65.38
N PRO A 5 4.53 -0.85 64.43
CA PRO A 5 3.10 -0.86 64.21
C PRO A 5 2.60 -2.14 63.51
N VAL A 6 3.51 -3.01 63.03
CA VAL A 6 3.22 -4.28 62.35
C VAL A 6 3.38 -5.49 63.29
N CYS A 7 4.53 -5.63 63.94
CA CYS A 7 4.83 -6.80 64.79
C CYS A 7 4.88 -6.50 66.30
N ASN A 8 4.61 -5.26 66.72
CA ASN A 8 4.58 -4.80 68.11
C ASN A 8 5.90 -4.92 68.89
N SER A 9 7.03 -5.20 68.22
CA SER A 9 8.35 -5.27 68.85
C SER A 9 8.80 -3.90 69.35
N GLU A 10 9.42 -3.86 70.52
CA GLU A 10 9.98 -2.62 71.08
C GLU A 10 11.25 -2.20 70.32
N TYR A 11 11.37 -0.90 70.06
CA TYR A 11 12.54 -0.31 69.42
C TYR A 11 12.85 1.08 70.00
N ILE A 12 14.10 1.51 69.82
CA ILE A 12 14.55 2.85 70.19
C ILE A 12 14.41 3.75 68.96
N SER A 13 13.62 4.82 69.09
CA SER A 13 13.34 5.73 67.98
C SER A 13 14.61 6.51 67.61
N GLY A 14 15.08 6.37 66.37
CA GLY A 14 16.23 7.09 65.83
C GLY A 14 17.52 6.26 65.65
N GLU A 15 17.57 5.01 66.14
CA GLU A 15 18.74 4.13 65.96
C GLU A 15 18.67 3.27 64.69
N SER A 16 17.47 2.91 64.24
CA SER A 16 17.28 2.10 63.05
C SER A 16 16.08 2.60 62.25
N ASP A 17 16.27 2.66 60.94
CA ASP A 17 15.24 2.99 59.97
C ASP A 17 14.27 1.84 59.74
N ARG A 18 14.59 0.62 60.21
CA ARG A 18 13.75 -0.57 60.03
C ARG A 18 13.62 -1.41 61.30
N CYS A 19 12.47 -2.06 61.45
CA CYS A 19 12.21 -2.99 62.55
C CYS A 19 13.07 -4.25 62.42
N SER A 20 13.76 -4.65 63.50
CA SER A 20 14.60 -5.85 63.51
C SER A 20 13.84 -7.17 63.35
N VAL A 21 12.54 -7.19 63.64
CA VAL A 21 11.71 -8.40 63.61
C VAL A 21 10.99 -8.57 62.27
N CYS A 22 10.28 -7.54 61.82
CA CYS A 22 9.49 -7.61 60.58
C CYS A 22 10.06 -6.78 59.41
N ASN A 23 11.22 -6.13 59.61
CA ASN A 23 11.88 -5.27 58.62
C ASN A 23 11.03 -4.07 58.12
N TRP A 24 9.98 -3.72 58.86
CA TRP A 24 9.10 -2.58 58.55
C TRP A 24 9.85 -1.24 58.65
N ASP A 25 9.61 -0.34 57.69
CA ASP A 25 10.17 1.01 57.70
C ASP A 25 9.58 1.84 58.85
N LEU A 26 10.45 2.25 59.78
CA LEU A 26 10.09 3.00 60.99
C LEU A 26 10.11 4.51 60.76
N LYS A 27 10.50 4.99 59.56
CA LYS A 27 10.47 6.41 59.22
C LYS A 27 9.02 6.89 59.11
N SER A 28 8.64 7.75 60.05
CA SER A 28 7.41 8.54 59.96
C SER A 28 7.56 9.56 58.83
N TYR A 29 6.99 9.30 57.65
CA TYR A 29 6.88 10.31 56.60
C TYR A 29 5.98 11.46 57.07
N PRO A 30 6.42 12.73 56.98
CA PRO A 30 5.60 13.86 57.41
C PRO A 30 4.40 14.03 56.46
N LEU A 31 3.22 13.61 56.90
CA LEU A 31 1.98 13.84 56.17
C LEU A 31 1.66 15.35 56.08
N PRO A 32 1.14 15.85 54.95
CA PRO A 32 0.66 17.22 54.84
C PRO A 32 -0.40 17.53 55.92
N ARG A 33 -0.10 18.48 56.82
CA ARG A 33 -0.98 18.82 57.96
C ARG A 33 -2.31 19.46 57.52
N THR A 34 -2.35 20.09 56.35
CA THR A 34 -3.53 20.73 55.75
C THR A 34 -3.59 20.42 54.24
N GLY A 35 -4.80 20.38 53.66
CA GLY A 35 -5.00 20.21 52.22
C GLY A 35 -6.10 19.21 51.83
N LYS A 36 -6.60 19.37 50.59
CA LYS A 36 -7.73 18.62 50.00
C LYS A 36 -7.52 17.09 49.95
N PHE A 37 -6.28 16.63 50.01
CA PHE A 37 -5.89 15.22 49.88
C PHE A 37 -5.50 14.55 51.21
N ARG A 38 -5.65 15.24 52.36
CA ARG A 38 -5.27 14.71 53.68
C ARG A 38 -6.01 13.41 54.04
N LYS A 39 -7.33 13.37 53.87
CA LYS A 39 -8.14 12.18 54.20
C LYS A 39 -7.75 10.97 53.34
N ILE A 40 -7.54 11.20 52.03
CA ILE A 40 -7.17 10.15 51.07
C ILE A 40 -5.82 9.53 51.41
N PHE A 41 -4.83 10.35 51.79
CA PHE A 41 -3.51 9.82 52.16
C PHE A 41 -3.56 9.04 53.48
N GLN A 42 -4.31 9.54 54.47
CA GLN A 42 -4.51 8.85 55.75
C GLN A 42 -5.22 7.51 55.59
N GLU A 43 -6.23 7.42 54.72
CA GLU A 43 -6.91 6.16 54.41
C GLU A 43 -5.97 5.16 53.73
N LYS A 44 -5.19 5.60 52.74
CA LYS A 44 -4.23 4.75 52.04
C LYS A 44 -3.15 4.19 52.99
N GLU A 45 -2.65 5.02 53.90
CA GLU A 45 -1.64 4.59 54.88
C GLU A 45 -2.21 3.61 55.92
N ARG A 46 -3.47 3.80 56.35
CA ARG A 46 -4.18 2.82 57.21
C ARG A 46 -4.34 1.48 56.51
N SER A 47 -4.82 1.47 55.27
CA SER A 47 -4.99 0.23 54.49
C SER A 47 -3.65 -0.47 54.27
N TYR A 48 -2.57 0.29 54.03
CA TYR A 48 -1.23 -0.28 53.87
C TYR A 48 -0.70 -0.91 55.17
N LEU A 49 -0.94 -0.26 56.31
CA LEU A 49 -0.56 -0.80 57.62
C LEU A 49 -1.38 -2.03 58.01
N GLU A 50 -2.68 -2.02 57.75
CA GLU A 50 -3.56 -3.18 57.96
C GLU A 50 -3.14 -4.38 57.12
N TRP A 51 -2.85 -4.15 55.84
CA TRP A 51 -2.28 -5.19 54.96
C TRP A 51 -1.00 -5.78 55.53
N ALA A 52 -0.07 -4.93 56.00
CA ALA A 52 1.22 -5.38 56.54
C ALA A 52 1.06 -6.24 57.80
N ARG A 53 0.12 -5.89 58.70
CA ARG A 53 -0.22 -6.70 59.88
C ARG A 53 -0.76 -8.07 59.48
N HIS A 54 -1.69 -8.12 58.52
CA HIS A 54 -2.27 -9.38 58.06
C HIS A 54 -1.25 -10.27 57.33
N ALA A 55 -0.35 -9.68 56.56
CA ALA A 55 0.74 -10.41 55.93
C ALA A 55 1.70 -10.99 56.98
N TRP A 56 2.02 -10.21 58.02
CA TRP A 56 2.88 -10.65 59.11
C TRP A 56 2.27 -11.79 59.96
N GLN A 57 0.96 -11.72 60.25
CA GLN A 57 0.25 -12.80 60.95
C GLN A 57 0.25 -14.11 60.15
N ARG A 58 -0.04 -14.05 58.84
CA ARG A 58 -0.03 -15.24 57.97
C ARG A 58 1.32 -15.92 57.92
N LEU A 59 2.40 -15.14 57.81
CA LEU A 59 3.77 -15.68 57.87
C LEU A 59 4.09 -16.29 59.24
N GLY A 60 3.52 -15.75 60.32
CA GLY A 60 3.63 -16.34 61.66
C GLY A 60 2.91 -17.68 61.78
N GLU A 61 1.68 -17.77 61.24
CA GLU A 61 0.88 -19.01 61.20
C GLU A 61 1.58 -20.11 60.37
N GLU A 62 2.10 -19.76 59.19
CA GLU A 62 2.90 -20.67 58.37
C GLU A 62 4.17 -21.13 59.09
N ARG A 63 4.81 -20.24 59.87
CA ARG A 63 6.01 -20.59 60.65
C ARG A 63 5.70 -21.53 61.81
N SER A 64 4.60 -21.31 62.52
CA SER A 64 4.14 -22.23 63.58
C SER A 64 3.72 -23.59 63.03
N LEU A 65 3.13 -23.66 61.84
CA LEU A 65 2.82 -24.91 61.15
C LEU A 65 4.10 -25.67 60.74
N LEU A 66 5.16 -24.95 60.36
CA LEU A 66 6.46 -25.52 60.07
C LEU A 66 7.17 -26.02 61.35
N GLU A 67 7.07 -25.31 62.48
CA GLU A 67 7.64 -25.73 63.76
C GLU A 67 6.91 -26.94 64.38
N GLU A 68 5.58 -27.04 64.22
CA GLU A 68 4.80 -28.24 64.57
C GLU A 68 5.19 -29.46 63.71
N SER A 69 5.49 -29.24 62.43
CA SER A 69 5.96 -30.31 61.53
C SER A 69 7.37 -30.83 61.86
N ALA A 70 8.17 -30.05 62.59
CA ALA A 70 9.54 -30.41 62.97
C ALA A 70 9.63 -31.35 64.18
N HIS A 71 8.54 -31.61 64.91
CA HIS A 71 8.52 -32.42 66.14
C HIS A 71 8.00 -33.86 65.97
N LEU A 72 7.81 -34.35 64.73
CA LEU A 72 7.44 -35.74 64.48
C LEU A 72 8.67 -36.59 64.11
N PRO A 73 8.82 -37.81 64.69
CA PRO A 73 9.94 -38.68 64.34
C PRO A 73 9.71 -39.29 62.96
N HIS A 74 10.39 -38.76 61.94
CA HIS A 74 10.35 -39.32 60.60
C HIS A 74 11.23 -40.58 60.50
N SER A 75 10.63 -41.75 60.69
CA SER A 75 11.14 -42.98 60.10
C SER A 75 10.09 -43.59 59.18
N GLY A 76 10.38 -43.70 57.88
CA GLY A 76 9.79 -44.73 57.03
C GLY A 76 8.80 -44.37 55.91
N LYS A 77 8.88 -43.19 55.25
CA LYS A 77 8.12 -42.91 54.00
C LYS A 77 8.91 -42.18 52.89
N MET A 78 10.24 -42.24 52.89
CA MET A 78 11.06 -41.52 51.89
C MET A 78 11.08 -42.06 50.44
N PRO A 79 10.71 -43.31 50.09
CA PRO A 79 10.81 -43.74 48.68
C PRO A 79 9.74 -43.16 47.74
N ASN A 80 8.57 -42.76 48.26
CA ASN A 80 7.41 -42.40 47.42
C ASN A 80 7.31 -40.90 47.10
N LEU A 81 7.75 -40.03 48.03
CA LEU A 81 7.70 -38.58 47.86
C LEU A 81 8.73 -38.06 46.84
N GLU A 82 9.93 -38.64 46.79
CA GLU A 82 10.92 -38.30 45.75
C GLU A 82 10.47 -38.71 44.36
N ALA A 83 9.75 -39.83 44.25
CA ALA A 83 9.14 -40.26 42.99
C ALA A 83 8.04 -39.28 42.54
N GLU A 84 7.12 -38.90 43.43
CA GLU A 84 6.08 -37.90 43.14
C GLU A 84 6.66 -36.53 42.79
N LEU A 85 7.74 -36.10 43.45
CA LEU A 85 8.37 -34.81 43.22
C LEU A 85 9.15 -34.77 41.89
N ASN A 86 9.77 -35.89 41.50
CA ASN A 86 10.38 -36.04 40.18
C ASN A 86 9.31 -36.11 39.07
N GLU A 87 8.19 -36.78 39.33
CA GLU A 87 7.05 -36.84 38.41
C GLU A 87 6.44 -35.45 38.20
N LEU A 88 6.17 -34.70 39.27
CA LEU A 88 5.70 -33.32 39.20
C LEU A 88 6.69 -32.40 38.47
N ARG A 89 8.00 -32.56 38.69
CA ARG A 89 9.02 -31.82 37.93
C ARG A 89 8.99 -32.15 36.44
N SER A 90 8.77 -33.42 36.10
CA SER A 90 8.63 -33.86 34.71
C SER A 90 7.39 -33.21 34.07
N GLN A 91 6.25 -33.28 34.75
CA GLN A 91 4.99 -32.67 34.30
C GLN A 91 5.12 -31.15 34.15
N MET A 92 5.77 -30.46 35.10
CA MET A 92 6.03 -29.03 35.00
C MET A 92 6.93 -28.67 33.82
N LYS A 93 7.96 -29.48 33.52
CA LYS A 93 8.80 -29.28 32.33
C LYS A 93 8.01 -29.48 31.04
N GLN A 94 7.14 -30.49 31.00
CA GLN A 94 6.31 -30.79 29.86
C GLN A 94 5.27 -29.67 29.61
N ALA A 95 4.59 -29.21 30.66
CA ALA A 95 3.67 -28.07 30.59
C ALA A 95 4.39 -26.77 30.18
N ALA A 96 5.62 -26.54 30.64
CA ALA A 96 6.43 -25.40 30.21
C ALA A 96 6.81 -25.49 28.72
N ALA A 97 7.10 -26.69 28.22
CA ALA A 97 7.38 -26.91 26.79
C ALA A 97 6.13 -26.68 25.93
N GLU A 98 4.98 -27.22 26.34
CA GLU A 98 3.69 -27.03 25.65
C GLU A 98 3.28 -25.56 25.62
N THR A 99 3.41 -24.84 26.73
CA THR A 99 3.09 -23.39 26.77
C THR A 99 4.00 -22.55 25.88
N ASN A 100 5.28 -22.92 25.73
CA ASN A 100 6.19 -22.26 24.81
C ASN A 100 5.86 -22.59 23.35
N ALA A 101 5.48 -23.84 23.04
CA ALA A 101 5.03 -24.24 21.70
C ALA A 101 3.76 -23.47 21.30
N LEU A 102 2.74 -23.43 22.17
CA LEU A 102 1.51 -22.67 21.95
C LEU A 102 1.76 -21.17 21.78
N ARG A 103 2.74 -20.59 22.50
CA ARG A 103 3.13 -19.18 22.32
C ARG A 103 3.78 -18.94 20.96
N ALA A 104 4.60 -19.88 20.48
CA ALA A 104 5.23 -19.79 19.16
C ALA A 104 4.16 -19.89 18.06
N GLU A 105 3.22 -20.83 18.17
CA GLU A 105 2.08 -20.94 17.24
C GLU A 105 1.21 -19.69 17.25
N LEU A 106 0.91 -19.13 18.42
CA LEU A 106 0.15 -17.88 18.53
C LEU A 106 0.89 -16.70 17.89
N ALA A 107 2.22 -16.64 18.01
CA ALA A 107 3.02 -15.60 17.38
C ALA A 107 3.01 -15.74 15.84
N ALA A 108 3.15 -16.96 15.32
CA ALA A 108 3.03 -17.25 13.90
C ALA A 108 1.63 -16.87 13.37
N ALA A 109 0.57 -17.31 14.05
CA ALA A 109 -0.81 -16.96 13.67
C ALA A 109 -1.09 -15.45 13.69
N LYS A 110 -0.46 -14.70 14.61
CA LYS A 110 -0.56 -13.22 14.62
C LYS A 110 0.14 -12.60 13.43
N GLN A 111 1.29 -13.14 13.03
CA GLN A 111 2.04 -12.68 11.86
C GLN A 111 1.28 -12.97 10.58
N ASP A 112 0.71 -14.17 10.44
CA ASP A 112 -0.16 -14.54 9.31
C ASP A 112 -1.39 -13.64 9.24
N ARG A 113 -2.03 -13.37 10.39
CA ARG A 113 -3.17 -12.45 10.45
C ARG A 113 -2.78 -11.04 10.00
N ALA A 114 -1.63 -10.52 10.44
CA ALA A 114 -1.16 -9.21 10.03
C ALA A 114 -0.90 -9.15 8.52
N PHE A 115 -0.29 -10.20 7.96
CA PHE A 115 -0.08 -10.33 6.51
C PHE A 115 -1.41 -10.33 5.75
N LEU A 116 -2.38 -11.14 6.17
CA LEU A 116 -3.71 -11.19 5.56
C LEU A 116 -4.45 -9.84 5.70
N THR A 117 -4.32 -9.14 6.83
CA THR A 117 -4.89 -7.81 7.01
C THR A 117 -4.30 -6.82 6.00
N SER A 118 -2.99 -6.80 5.81
CA SER A 118 -2.37 -5.92 4.80
C SER A 118 -2.76 -6.29 3.37
N GLN A 119 -2.92 -7.58 3.04
CA GLN A 119 -3.42 -8.02 1.74
C GLN A 119 -4.87 -7.55 1.50
N ILE A 120 -5.72 -7.66 2.52
CA ILE A 120 -7.11 -7.21 2.47
C ILE A 120 -7.19 -5.68 2.31
N GLU A 121 -6.40 -4.92 3.07
CA GLU A 121 -6.32 -3.46 2.93
C GLU A 121 -5.89 -3.04 1.51
N TRP A 122 -4.93 -3.77 0.91
CA TRP A 122 -4.52 -3.53 -0.48
C TRP A 122 -5.65 -3.82 -1.48
N ILE A 123 -6.39 -4.92 -1.31
CA ILE A 123 -7.55 -5.25 -2.14
C ILE A 123 -8.62 -4.17 -2.01
N PHE A 124 -8.90 -3.70 -0.79
CA PHE A 124 -9.89 -2.63 -0.58
C PHE A 124 -9.47 -1.32 -1.23
N ALA A 125 -8.22 -0.89 -1.07
CA ALA A 125 -7.71 0.30 -1.75
C ALA A 125 -7.80 0.16 -3.29
N ARG A 126 -7.58 -1.05 -3.82
CA ARG A 126 -7.72 -1.33 -5.25
C ARG A 126 -9.18 -1.29 -5.71
N LEU A 127 -10.11 -1.77 -4.89
CA LEU A 127 -11.55 -1.73 -5.16
C LEU A 127 -12.15 -0.32 -5.00
N GLU A 128 -11.65 0.49 -4.07
CA GLU A 128 -12.05 1.90 -3.95
C GLU A 128 -11.53 2.75 -5.13
N ALA A 129 -10.39 2.38 -5.70
CA ALA A 129 -9.87 2.99 -6.93
C ALA A 129 -10.62 2.56 -8.19
N VAL A 130 -11.51 1.56 -8.10
CA VAL A 130 -12.39 1.16 -9.20
C VAL A 130 -13.65 2.02 -9.13
N ASN A 131 -13.75 3.01 -10.03
CA ASN A 131 -14.90 3.88 -10.13
C ASN A 131 -16.10 3.08 -10.69
N LEU A 132 -17.04 2.72 -9.82
CA LEU A 132 -18.22 1.94 -10.19
C LEU A 132 -19.13 2.69 -11.17
N GLU A 133 -19.14 4.03 -11.14
CA GLU A 133 -19.94 4.85 -12.07
C GLU A 133 -19.36 4.80 -13.49
N GLU A 134 -18.04 4.90 -13.64
CA GLU A 134 -17.37 4.74 -14.95
C GLU A 134 -17.54 3.32 -15.52
N MET A 135 -17.51 2.29 -14.66
CA MET A 135 -17.80 0.93 -15.10
C MET A 135 -19.27 0.74 -15.46
N GLN A 136 -20.20 1.39 -14.75
CA GLN A 136 -21.63 1.33 -15.08
C GLN A 136 -21.93 2.07 -16.38
N GLU A 137 -21.30 3.21 -16.65
CA GLU A 137 -21.38 3.88 -17.94
C GLU A 137 -20.77 3.00 -19.05
N GLY A 138 -19.63 2.36 -18.80
CA GLY A 138 -19.04 1.40 -19.74
C GLY A 138 -19.94 0.20 -20.02
N ILE A 139 -20.58 -0.36 -18.98
CA ILE A 139 -21.54 -1.48 -19.14
C ILE A 139 -22.80 -1.02 -19.88
N TRP A 140 -23.31 0.19 -19.58
CA TRP A 140 -24.45 0.76 -20.29
C TRP A 140 -24.13 1.00 -21.77
N GLN A 141 -22.95 1.54 -22.08
CA GLN A 141 -22.46 1.70 -23.45
C GLN A 141 -22.29 0.36 -24.17
N LEU A 142 -21.80 -0.66 -23.48
CA LEU A 142 -21.70 -2.03 -24.02
C LEU A 142 -23.07 -2.67 -24.25
N GLN A 143 -24.07 -2.37 -23.40
CA GLN A 143 -25.45 -2.85 -23.57
C GLN A 143 -26.14 -2.15 -24.73
N GLU A 144 -26.00 -0.83 -24.85
CA GLU A 144 -26.48 -0.07 -26.01
C GLU A 144 -25.80 -0.54 -27.29
N TRP A 145 -24.50 -0.83 -27.27
CA TRP A 145 -23.76 -1.38 -28.41
C TRP A 145 -24.19 -2.81 -28.77
N ALA A 146 -24.44 -3.67 -27.78
CA ALA A 146 -24.95 -5.02 -28.02
C ALA A 146 -26.37 -4.99 -28.60
N ASN A 147 -27.22 -4.06 -28.14
CA ASN A 147 -28.55 -3.84 -28.70
C ASN A 147 -28.46 -3.27 -30.12
N ALA A 148 -27.52 -2.34 -30.38
CA ALA A 148 -27.25 -1.81 -31.71
C ALA A 148 -26.78 -2.91 -32.67
N ILE A 149 -25.90 -3.83 -32.25
CA ILE A 149 -25.48 -4.99 -33.06
C ILE A 149 -26.65 -5.96 -33.31
N TYR A 150 -27.52 -6.15 -32.32
CA TYR A 150 -28.69 -7.03 -32.44
C TYR A 150 -29.75 -6.45 -33.41
N ASP A 151 -29.98 -5.14 -33.35
CA ASP A 151 -30.82 -4.41 -34.31
C ASP A 151 -30.18 -4.36 -35.70
N ASP A 152 -28.84 -4.27 -35.78
CA ASP A 152 -28.07 -4.31 -37.02
C ASP A 152 -28.18 -5.68 -37.70
N GLN A 153 -28.20 -6.80 -36.97
CA GLN A 153 -28.46 -8.13 -37.56
C GLN A 153 -29.87 -8.30 -38.14
N ILE A 154 -30.88 -7.64 -37.56
CA ILE A 154 -32.26 -7.67 -38.06
C ILE A 154 -32.42 -6.76 -39.30
N TYR A 155 -31.71 -5.63 -39.36
CA TYR A 155 -31.74 -4.67 -40.47
C TYR A 155 -30.84 -5.08 -41.67
N ASN A 156 -29.70 -5.73 -41.41
CA ASN A 156 -28.72 -6.17 -42.43
C ASN A 156 -29.25 -7.23 -43.40
N ASN A 157 -30.38 -7.88 -43.12
CA ASN A 157 -31.00 -8.82 -44.07
C ASN A 157 -31.84 -8.16 -45.17
N GLN A 158 -32.06 -6.83 -45.12
CA GLN A 158 -32.93 -6.14 -46.08
C GLN A 158 -32.29 -5.02 -46.91
N ILE A 159 -31.13 -4.46 -46.55
CA ILE A 159 -30.60 -3.28 -47.26
C ILE A 159 -29.08 -3.36 -47.45
N HIS A 160 -28.65 -3.99 -48.55
CA HIS A 160 -27.36 -3.68 -49.16
C HIS A 160 -27.49 -2.36 -49.93
N ASN A 161 -27.22 -1.22 -49.30
CA ASN A 161 -26.65 -0.01 -49.91
C ASN A 161 -26.56 1.11 -48.86
N GLU A 162 -25.40 1.76 -48.81
CA GLU A 162 -25.01 2.89 -47.93
C GLU A 162 -24.49 2.47 -46.55
N GLN A 163 -23.16 2.30 -46.49
CA GLN A 163 -22.40 2.04 -45.26
C GLN A 163 -22.37 3.29 -44.36
N PRO A 164 -22.37 3.14 -43.02
CA PRO A 164 -22.00 4.24 -42.14
C PRO A 164 -20.52 4.58 -42.41
N GLU A 165 -20.20 5.88 -42.54
CA GLU A 165 -18.83 6.37 -42.72
C GLU A 165 -17.91 5.74 -41.67
N SER A 166 -16.90 5.03 -42.16
CA SER A 166 -15.91 4.29 -41.38
C SER A 166 -15.31 5.18 -40.28
N TYR A 167 -15.47 4.78 -39.01
CA TYR A 167 -14.80 5.42 -37.86
C TYR A 167 -13.25 5.34 -37.98
N LEU A 168 -12.74 4.48 -38.87
CA LEU A 168 -11.36 4.46 -39.34
C LEU A 168 -11.27 5.21 -40.67
N SER A 169 -11.49 6.52 -40.64
CA SER A 169 -11.41 7.37 -41.82
C SER A 169 -9.96 7.76 -42.10
N SER A 170 -9.62 7.89 -43.39
CA SER A 170 -8.31 8.34 -43.86
C SER A 170 -8.50 9.18 -45.11
N GLU A 171 -7.83 10.34 -45.19
CA GLU A 171 -7.80 11.17 -46.40
C GLU A 171 -6.85 10.57 -47.45
N VAL A 172 -5.87 9.77 -47.02
CA VAL A 172 -4.83 9.17 -47.86
C VAL A 172 -5.02 7.67 -48.09
N GLY A 173 -6.07 7.06 -47.54
CA GLY A 173 -6.43 5.66 -47.77
C GLY A 173 -5.67 4.64 -46.92
N ILE A 174 -5.19 5.05 -45.74
CA ILE A 174 -4.49 4.18 -44.78
C ILE A 174 -5.47 3.26 -44.07
N ASP A 175 -5.10 1.99 -43.94
CA ASP A 175 -5.84 1.01 -43.13
C ASP A 175 -5.38 1.04 -41.68
N TYR A 176 -6.24 1.58 -40.80
CA TYR A 176 -6.00 1.66 -39.36
C TYR A 176 -6.42 0.40 -38.59
N SER A 177 -7.05 -0.58 -39.25
CA SER A 177 -7.49 -1.84 -38.62
C SER A 177 -6.38 -2.59 -37.87
N PRO A 178 -5.11 -2.62 -38.34
CA PRO A 178 -4.03 -3.24 -37.57
C PRO A 178 -3.69 -2.49 -36.28
N LEU A 179 -3.77 -1.17 -36.28
CA LEU A 179 -3.54 -0.33 -35.11
C LEU A 179 -4.64 -0.55 -34.06
N GLU A 180 -5.90 -0.54 -34.50
CA GLU A 180 -7.07 -0.86 -33.68
C GLU A 180 -6.89 -2.22 -32.97
N LYS A 181 -6.50 -3.26 -33.71
CA LYS A 181 -6.28 -4.61 -33.14
C LYS A 181 -5.20 -4.63 -32.07
N LEU A 182 -4.08 -3.93 -32.29
CA LEU A 182 -2.96 -3.89 -31.32
C LEU A 182 -3.33 -3.12 -30.05
N LEU A 183 -4.08 -2.04 -30.19
CA LEU A 183 -4.59 -1.25 -29.07
C LEU A 183 -5.64 -2.04 -28.28
N GLY A 184 -6.58 -2.69 -28.96
CA GLY A 184 -7.59 -3.56 -28.36
C GLY A 184 -7.01 -4.78 -27.65
N SER A 185 -5.87 -5.30 -28.09
CA SER A 185 -5.13 -6.37 -27.40
C SER A 185 -4.19 -5.87 -26.29
N GLY A 186 -4.19 -4.56 -25.99
CA GLY A 186 -3.35 -3.95 -24.96
C GLY A 186 -1.84 -4.07 -25.26
N THR A 187 -1.46 -4.26 -26.53
CA THR A 187 -0.07 -4.44 -26.94
C THR A 187 0.59 -3.10 -27.26
N TRP A 188 0.63 -2.23 -26.24
CA TRP A 188 0.94 -0.80 -26.33
C TRP A 188 2.23 -0.46 -27.08
N ARG A 189 3.31 -1.22 -26.83
CA ARG A 189 4.60 -0.98 -27.48
C ARG A 189 4.53 -1.22 -29.00
N LYS A 190 3.88 -2.30 -29.44
CA LYS A 190 3.72 -2.57 -30.87
C LYS A 190 2.75 -1.58 -31.52
N ALA A 191 1.71 -1.16 -30.81
CA ALA A 191 0.81 -0.11 -31.28
C ALA A 191 1.55 1.21 -31.49
N ASP A 192 2.47 1.56 -30.59
CA ASP A 192 3.30 2.76 -30.69
C ASP A 192 4.31 2.69 -31.86
N GLU A 193 4.95 1.53 -32.04
CA GLU A 193 5.83 1.26 -33.20
C GLU A 193 5.05 1.35 -34.52
N LEU A 194 3.85 0.77 -34.59
CA LEU A 194 3.00 0.84 -35.78
C LEU A 194 2.48 2.27 -36.01
N THR A 195 2.13 2.99 -34.96
CA THR A 195 1.74 4.41 -35.06
C THR A 195 2.87 5.22 -35.72
N TRP A 196 4.14 4.94 -35.39
CA TRP A 196 5.27 5.57 -36.09
C TRP A 196 5.27 5.30 -37.59
N GLN A 197 5.09 4.03 -37.94
CA GLN A 197 5.15 3.58 -39.33
C GLN A 197 4.05 4.23 -40.15
N ILE A 198 2.83 4.27 -39.59
CA ILE A 198 1.69 4.95 -40.22
C ILE A 198 1.98 6.44 -40.39
N MET A 199 2.55 7.12 -39.38
CA MET A 199 2.92 8.53 -39.52
C MET A 199 3.92 8.77 -40.65
N LEU A 200 4.87 7.85 -40.87
CA LEU A 200 5.81 7.93 -41.98
C LEU A 200 5.14 7.62 -43.33
N GLU A 201 4.22 6.65 -43.37
CA GLU A 201 3.48 6.26 -44.57
C GLU A 201 2.54 7.36 -45.06
N VAL A 202 1.78 7.99 -44.15
CA VAL A 202 0.92 9.14 -44.47
C VAL A 202 1.74 10.31 -45.04
N ALA A 203 2.95 10.50 -44.51
CA ALA A 203 3.86 11.54 -45.00
C ALA A 203 4.68 11.12 -46.23
N ASN A 204 4.58 9.87 -46.68
CA ASN A 204 5.39 9.28 -47.76
C ASN A 204 6.92 9.42 -47.52
N ARG A 205 7.36 9.03 -46.32
CA ARG A 205 8.73 9.18 -45.78
C ARG A 205 9.28 7.95 -45.08
N GLU A 206 8.78 6.79 -45.44
CA GLU A 206 9.18 5.51 -44.87
C GLU A 206 10.67 5.22 -45.11
N ALA A 207 11.21 5.66 -46.25
CA ALA A 207 12.61 5.48 -46.61
C ALA A 207 13.56 6.35 -45.75
N GLU A 208 13.14 7.57 -45.41
CA GLU A 208 13.89 8.48 -44.56
C GLU A 208 13.81 8.06 -43.09
N GLY A 209 12.64 7.60 -42.64
CA GLY A 209 12.41 7.18 -41.26
C GLY A 209 12.23 8.34 -40.28
N TRP A 210 11.96 9.56 -40.77
CA TRP A 210 11.74 10.77 -39.97
C TRP A 210 10.91 11.80 -40.71
N LEU A 211 10.18 12.65 -39.97
CA LEU A 211 9.32 13.72 -40.49
C LEU A 211 10.02 15.09 -40.38
N ARG A 212 9.81 15.97 -41.36
CA ARG A 212 10.13 17.40 -41.26
C ARG A 212 8.92 18.17 -40.71
N ILE A 213 9.14 19.44 -40.38
CA ILE A 213 8.06 20.33 -39.94
C ILE A 213 7.01 20.48 -41.05
N GLU A 214 7.43 20.61 -42.30
CA GLU A 214 6.51 20.76 -43.43
C GLU A 214 5.62 19.52 -43.60
N ASP A 215 6.14 18.32 -43.31
CA ASP A 215 5.38 17.08 -43.38
C ASP A 215 4.32 17.02 -42.27
N ILE A 216 4.64 17.54 -41.08
CA ILE A 216 3.71 17.62 -39.93
C ILE A 216 2.62 18.66 -40.18
N GLU A 217 2.98 19.82 -40.75
CA GLU A 217 2.04 20.88 -41.10
C GLU A 217 1.06 20.45 -42.20
N ALA A 218 1.55 19.68 -43.18
CA ALA A 218 0.76 19.14 -44.28
C ALA A 218 -0.01 17.85 -43.90
N PHE A 219 0.20 17.31 -42.70
CA PHE A 219 -0.38 16.03 -42.30
C PHE A 219 -1.93 16.12 -42.30
N PRO A 220 -2.64 15.16 -42.93
CA PRO A 220 -4.10 15.19 -43.02
C PRO A 220 -4.79 15.17 -41.65
N SER A 221 -5.81 16.00 -41.49
CA SER A 221 -6.49 16.17 -40.20
C SER A 221 -7.33 14.95 -39.83
N THR A 222 -7.94 14.28 -40.82
CA THR A 222 -8.70 13.05 -40.59
C THR A 222 -7.80 11.93 -40.07
N ASP A 223 -6.62 11.75 -40.66
CA ASP A 223 -5.66 10.73 -40.26
C ASP A 223 -5.11 10.96 -38.83
N LEU A 224 -4.79 12.22 -38.49
CA LEU A 224 -4.43 12.59 -37.10
C LEU A 224 -5.59 12.35 -36.12
N GLY A 225 -6.81 12.70 -36.52
CA GLY A 225 -8.03 12.47 -35.75
C GLY A 225 -8.26 10.99 -35.47
N THR A 226 -8.13 10.13 -36.49
CA THR A 226 -8.29 8.68 -36.38
C THR A 226 -7.25 8.07 -35.44
N ILE A 227 -5.97 8.44 -35.58
CA ILE A 227 -4.91 7.98 -34.68
C ILE A 227 -5.20 8.41 -33.24
N ASN A 228 -5.55 9.69 -33.03
CA ASN A 228 -5.83 10.20 -31.69
C ASN A 228 -7.02 9.51 -31.04
N TRP A 229 -8.12 9.37 -31.78
CA TRP A 229 -9.34 8.71 -31.30
C TRP A 229 -9.07 7.27 -30.88
N LEU A 230 -8.30 6.51 -31.68
CA LEU A 230 -7.92 5.14 -31.34
C LEU A 230 -7.13 5.08 -30.03
N TRP A 231 -6.12 5.94 -29.87
CA TRP A 231 -5.31 5.98 -28.66
C TRP A 231 -6.14 6.37 -27.43
N GLU A 232 -7.01 7.37 -27.53
CA GLU A 232 -7.88 7.79 -26.43
C GLU A 232 -8.88 6.69 -26.07
N TYR A 233 -9.55 6.10 -27.06
CA TYR A 233 -10.60 5.11 -26.85
C TYR A 233 -10.08 3.88 -26.09
N TYR A 234 -9.02 3.25 -26.61
CA TYR A 234 -8.49 2.01 -26.02
C TYR A 234 -7.73 2.23 -24.72
N SER A 235 -7.22 3.44 -24.47
CA SER A 235 -6.53 3.77 -23.22
C SER A 235 -7.44 4.34 -22.13
N SER A 236 -8.75 4.40 -22.38
CA SER A 236 -9.73 5.07 -21.49
C SER A 236 -9.36 6.53 -21.22
N GLY A 237 -8.97 7.26 -22.28
CA GLY A 237 -8.66 8.69 -22.25
C GLY A 237 -7.28 9.04 -21.65
N ARG A 238 -6.40 8.06 -21.43
CA ARG A 238 -5.10 8.28 -20.78
C ARG A 238 -3.97 8.60 -21.75
N PHE A 239 -4.04 8.08 -22.97
CA PHE A 239 -3.05 8.22 -24.02
C PHE A 239 -3.70 8.89 -25.25
N GLY A 240 -2.88 9.55 -26.07
CA GLY A 240 -3.34 10.32 -27.21
C GLY A 240 -2.61 11.65 -27.36
N CYS A 241 -2.67 12.22 -28.57
CA CYS A 241 -2.05 13.50 -28.90
C CYS A 241 -2.80 14.67 -28.25
N SER A 242 -4.13 14.59 -28.13
CA SER A 242 -4.97 15.53 -27.38
C SER A 242 -4.60 15.58 -25.89
N VAL A 243 -4.35 14.42 -25.28
CA VAL A 243 -3.90 14.33 -23.87
C VAL A 243 -2.52 14.96 -23.73
N GLN A 244 -1.59 14.65 -24.64
CA GLN A 244 -0.27 15.28 -24.67
C GLN A 244 -0.35 16.80 -24.89
N GLN A 245 -1.25 17.27 -25.75
CA GLN A 245 -1.47 18.70 -25.99
C GLN A 245 -1.94 19.42 -24.73
N ARG A 246 -2.91 18.85 -23.99
CA ARG A 246 -3.34 19.40 -22.70
C ARG A 246 -2.17 19.51 -21.73
N ILE A 247 -1.34 18.48 -21.63
CA ILE A 247 -0.16 18.48 -20.76
C ILE A 247 0.86 19.52 -21.23
N TRP A 248 1.08 19.64 -22.54
CA TRP A 248 1.98 20.62 -23.16
C TRP A 248 1.61 22.06 -22.83
N GLU A 249 0.33 22.41 -22.93
CA GLU A 249 -0.16 23.75 -22.57
C GLU A 249 0.01 24.01 -21.07
N THR A 250 -0.31 23.03 -20.21
CA THR A 250 -0.09 23.17 -18.76
C THR A 250 1.37 23.22 -18.34
N ALA A 251 2.28 22.73 -19.19
CA ALA A 251 3.73 22.82 -19.04
C ALA A 251 4.30 24.14 -19.61
N ALA A 252 3.44 25.09 -20.00
CA ALA A 252 3.82 26.35 -20.63
C ALA A 252 4.71 26.17 -21.87
N LYS A 253 4.52 25.07 -22.61
CA LYS A 253 5.30 24.70 -23.81
C LYS A 253 6.78 24.49 -23.51
N ASP A 254 7.14 24.22 -22.26
CA ASP A 254 8.47 23.79 -21.88
C ASP A 254 8.61 22.28 -22.08
N TYR A 255 9.51 21.90 -23.00
CA TYR A 255 9.73 20.49 -23.36
C TYR A 255 10.23 19.64 -22.19
N THR A 256 10.99 20.23 -21.30
CA THR A 256 11.59 19.56 -20.15
C THR A 256 10.54 19.23 -19.11
N GLU A 257 9.74 20.24 -18.75
CA GLU A 257 8.60 20.08 -17.84
C GLU A 257 7.56 19.12 -18.41
N PHE A 258 7.28 19.22 -19.71
CA PHE A 258 6.39 18.28 -20.40
C PHE A 258 6.88 16.84 -20.24
N CYS A 259 8.17 16.58 -20.52
CA CYS A 259 8.73 15.24 -20.44
C CYS A 259 8.79 14.69 -19.01
N ASP A 260 8.89 15.53 -17.99
CA ASP A 260 8.73 15.07 -16.60
C ASP A 260 7.29 14.61 -16.33
N ARG A 261 6.29 15.35 -16.81
CA ARG A 261 4.86 15.04 -16.59
C ARG A 261 4.42 13.78 -17.32
N VAL A 262 4.81 13.64 -18.59
CA VAL A 262 4.48 12.44 -19.37
C VAL A 262 5.41 11.26 -19.06
N GLY A 263 6.42 11.43 -18.20
CA GLY A 263 7.29 10.33 -17.75
C GLY A 263 8.39 9.90 -18.73
N TRP A 264 8.81 10.79 -19.64
CA TRP A 264 9.92 10.55 -20.57
C TRP A 264 11.28 11.02 -20.03
N ARG A 265 11.29 11.64 -18.84
CA ARG A 265 12.48 12.04 -18.10
C ARG A 265 12.36 11.59 -16.65
N VAL A 266 13.40 10.94 -16.13
CA VAL A 266 13.43 10.42 -14.75
C VAL A 266 14.72 10.86 -14.09
N LYS A 267 14.63 11.56 -12.95
CA LYS A 267 15.79 12.12 -12.23
C LYS A 267 16.72 12.89 -13.17
N GLU A 268 16.15 13.79 -13.96
CA GLU A 268 16.85 14.61 -14.97
C GLU A 268 17.48 13.83 -16.14
N ASN A 269 17.30 12.51 -16.19
CA ASN A 269 17.81 11.67 -17.28
C ASN A 269 16.70 11.37 -18.29
N TRP A 270 16.99 11.71 -19.55
CA TRP A 270 16.14 11.43 -20.70
C TRP A 270 16.19 9.94 -21.04
N LEU A 271 15.02 9.31 -21.10
CA LEU A 271 14.87 7.88 -21.38
C LEU A 271 15.20 7.55 -22.83
N TYR A 272 15.72 6.34 -23.03
CA TYR A 272 15.80 5.74 -24.35
C TYR A 272 14.50 5.02 -24.69
N TYR A 273 14.20 4.89 -25.98
CA TYR A 273 12.97 4.24 -26.43
C TYR A 273 12.94 2.78 -25.99
N GLU A 274 14.10 2.12 -26.00
CA GLU A 274 14.29 0.75 -25.58
C GLU A 274 13.94 0.52 -24.10
N ASP A 275 14.15 1.55 -23.27
CA ASP A 275 13.93 1.53 -21.82
C ASP A 275 12.47 1.85 -21.42
N LEU A 276 11.60 2.17 -22.39
CA LEU A 276 10.20 2.49 -22.12
C LEU A 276 9.42 1.25 -21.68
N ASN A 277 8.67 1.41 -20.59
CA ASN A 277 7.73 0.41 -20.11
C ASN A 277 6.31 0.85 -20.44
N CYS A 278 5.85 0.48 -21.64
CA CYS A 278 4.53 0.84 -22.16
C CYS A 278 3.43 0.00 -21.49
N SER A 279 2.73 0.58 -20.52
CA SER A 279 1.61 -0.06 -19.80
C SER A 279 0.52 0.94 -19.47
N LEU A 280 -0.69 0.47 -19.16
CA LEU A 280 -1.77 1.35 -18.67
C LEU A 280 -1.47 2.03 -17.32
N ASN A 281 -0.42 1.60 -16.60
CA ASN A 281 0.01 2.26 -15.37
C ASN A 281 0.96 3.44 -15.63
N SER A 282 1.41 3.64 -16.87
CA SER A 282 2.29 4.76 -17.23
C SER A 282 1.55 6.10 -17.11
N PRO A 283 2.22 7.24 -16.89
CA PRO A 283 1.58 8.56 -16.75
C PRO A 283 0.63 8.94 -17.90
N GLU A 284 -0.27 9.89 -17.69
CA GLU A 284 -1.09 10.43 -18.78
C GLU A 284 -0.21 11.03 -19.89
N GLY A 285 -0.60 10.84 -21.14
CA GLY A 285 0.17 11.30 -22.30
C GLY A 285 1.48 10.53 -22.54
N TYR A 286 1.74 9.43 -21.83
CA TYR A 286 2.95 8.63 -22.01
C TYR A 286 3.11 8.10 -23.46
N LEU A 287 2.00 7.84 -24.16
CA LEU A 287 1.94 7.38 -25.55
C LEU A 287 0.95 8.22 -26.37
N PRO A 288 1.08 8.25 -27.70
CA PRO A 288 2.18 7.68 -28.50
C PRO A 288 3.47 8.53 -28.50
N ILE A 289 4.62 7.92 -28.79
CA ILE A 289 5.93 8.56 -28.88
C ILE A 289 6.23 9.01 -30.31
N ILE A 290 5.69 10.13 -30.76
CA ILE A 290 5.81 10.56 -32.17
C ILE A 290 6.95 11.55 -32.46
N ALA A 291 7.59 12.14 -31.45
CA ALA A 291 8.66 13.13 -31.68
C ALA A 291 10.09 12.58 -31.64
N TRP A 292 10.30 11.34 -31.16
CA TRP A 292 11.63 10.77 -30.97
C TRP A 292 11.57 9.25 -30.99
N ARG A 293 12.66 8.59 -31.43
CA ARG A 293 12.73 7.12 -31.53
C ARG A 293 14.02 6.50 -30.98
N LYS A 294 14.93 7.32 -30.46
CA LYS A 294 16.16 6.87 -29.79
C LYS A 294 16.18 7.32 -28.35
N ARG A 295 16.22 8.62 -28.11
CA ARG A 295 16.24 9.22 -26.77
C ARG A 295 15.32 10.43 -26.73
N SER A 296 14.64 10.65 -25.62
CA SER A 296 13.68 11.76 -25.50
C SER A 296 14.30 13.15 -25.67
N CYS A 297 15.58 13.38 -25.38
CA CYS A 297 16.20 14.69 -25.69
C CYS A 297 16.62 14.87 -27.15
N TYR A 298 16.59 13.82 -27.98
CA TYR A 298 17.00 13.87 -29.39
C TYR A 298 15.77 13.77 -30.28
N GLY A 299 15.57 14.77 -31.14
CA GLY A 299 14.58 14.67 -32.21
C GLY A 299 15.00 13.68 -33.29
N VAL A 300 14.16 13.52 -34.30
CA VAL A 300 14.47 12.70 -35.48
C VAL A 300 14.79 13.62 -36.66
N GLY A 301 15.90 13.38 -37.35
CA GLY A 301 16.37 14.24 -38.45
C GLY A 301 17.13 15.48 -37.97
N SER A 302 16.79 16.65 -38.52
CA SER A 302 17.50 17.93 -38.27
C SER A 302 16.84 18.84 -37.22
N ILE A 303 15.70 18.43 -36.67
CA ILE A 303 14.91 19.20 -35.71
C ILE A 303 14.99 18.58 -34.32
N SER A 304 14.83 19.40 -33.27
CA SER A 304 14.79 18.88 -31.89
C SER A 304 13.46 18.18 -31.60
N ALA A 305 13.45 17.30 -30.60
CA ALA A 305 12.23 16.63 -30.16
C ALA A 305 11.18 17.63 -29.66
N GLY A 306 11.62 18.72 -29.03
CA GLY A 306 10.75 19.81 -28.57
C GLY A 306 10.09 20.56 -29.72
N GLU A 307 10.84 20.91 -30.77
CA GLU A 307 10.28 21.55 -31.97
C GLU A 307 9.29 20.63 -32.69
N THR A 308 9.61 19.34 -32.79
CA THR A 308 8.74 18.32 -33.38
C THR A 308 7.44 18.20 -32.61
N MET A 309 7.51 18.10 -31.27
CA MET A 309 6.31 18.06 -30.41
C MET A 309 5.50 19.35 -30.54
N ALA A 310 6.14 20.52 -30.54
CA ALA A 310 5.43 21.79 -30.66
C ALA A 310 4.66 21.89 -31.99
N ALA A 311 5.29 21.51 -33.10
CA ALA A 311 4.66 21.48 -34.41
C ALA A 311 3.46 20.52 -34.42
N LEU A 312 3.64 19.30 -33.93
CA LEU A 312 2.60 18.27 -33.98
C LEU A 312 1.43 18.58 -33.04
N LEU A 313 1.69 19.00 -31.81
CA LEU A 313 0.63 19.31 -30.84
C LEU A 313 -0.17 20.58 -31.20
N SER A 314 0.36 21.43 -32.09
CA SER A 314 -0.38 22.57 -32.63
C SER A 314 -1.44 22.19 -33.68
N ARG A 315 -1.43 20.92 -34.13
CA ARG A 315 -2.40 20.38 -35.10
C ARG A 315 -3.67 19.81 -34.45
N PHE A 316 -3.64 19.63 -33.13
CA PHE A 316 -4.77 19.20 -32.30
C PHE A 316 -5.40 20.39 -31.59
#